data_AF-A0A2E1CNA2-F1
#
_entry.id   AF-A0A2E1CNA2-F1
#
_cell.length_a   1.000
_cell.length_b   1.000
_cell.length_c   1.000
_cell.angle_alpha   90.00
_cell.angle_beta   90.00
_cell.angle_gamma   90.00
#
_symmetry.space_group_name_H-M   'P 1'
#
loop_
_entity.id
_entity.type
_entity.pdbx_description
1 polymer ?
#
loop_
_entity_poly.entity_id
_entity_poly.type
_entity_poly.pdbx_seq_one_letter_code
_entity_poly.pdbx_strand_id
1 'polypeptide(L)'
;MRVFLFLSLFFVCDYTFASIKQDSQKCTTDLVTIDFNFSGGGNSVCKVISSDHIKILVKPESKDSINPSPWYAFRKSKHIKKILLELDYGEYEHRYFPKIKKINSGWERLNKSDILVKNDGKNVFINFYPSKEDQYISSQELITEDWYEDWYKILKKNKFLKSKIIGYSVQNRPIKAFFSNENINNPFILILGRQHP
;
A
#
# COMPACT_ATOMS: atom_id res chain seq x y z
N MET A 1 -77.32 17.93 2.55
CA MET A 1 -76.13 17.71 1.70
C MET A 1 -74.98 17.30 2.61
N ARG A 2 -74.73 15.99 2.78
CA ARG A 2 -73.69 15.46 3.68
C ARG A 2 -72.44 15.14 2.86
N VAL A 3 -71.33 15.80 3.17
CA VAL A 3 -70.03 15.55 2.55
C VAL A 3 -69.26 14.60 3.46
N PHE A 4 -68.88 13.44 2.95
CA PHE A 4 -67.95 12.51 3.61
C PHE A 4 -66.53 12.83 3.15
N LEU A 5 -65.65 13.15 4.10
CA LEU A 5 -64.22 13.35 3.87
C LEU A 5 -63.50 12.01 4.12
N PHE A 6 -62.96 11.40 3.08
CA PHE A 6 -62.09 10.22 3.21
C PHE A 6 -60.64 10.71 3.32
N LEU A 7 -60.04 10.54 4.50
CA LEU A 7 -58.61 10.77 4.74
C LEU A 7 -57.84 9.49 4.39
N SER A 8 -57.05 9.51 3.33
CA SER A 8 -56.10 8.44 2.99
C SER A 8 -54.76 8.77 3.65
N LEU A 9 -54.35 7.97 4.64
CA LEU A 9 -53.00 8.01 5.19
C LEU A 9 -52.09 7.10 4.34
N PHE A 10 -51.14 7.71 3.62
CA PHE A 10 -50.02 7.00 3.01
C PHE A 10 -48.89 6.88 4.04
N PHE A 11 -48.65 5.67 4.54
CA PHE A 11 -47.45 5.34 5.31
C PHE A 11 -46.31 5.07 4.33
N VAL A 12 -45.41 6.04 4.15
CA VAL A 12 -44.14 5.83 3.44
C VAL A 12 -43.14 5.34 4.48
N CYS A 13 -42.83 4.05 4.44
CA CYS A 13 -41.79 3.45 5.26
C CYS A 13 -40.45 3.59 4.52
N ASP A 14 -39.70 4.66 4.81
CA ASP A 14 -38.36 4.86 4.29
C ASP A 14 -37.38 3.91 5.00
N TYR A 15 -37.13 2.76 4.38
CA TYR A 15 -35.99 1.92 4.75
C TYR A 15 -34.71 2.59 4.24
N THR A 16 -34.10 3.44 5.06
CA THR A 16 -32.73 3.90 4.83
C THR A 16 -31.78 2.72 5.06
N PHE A 17 -31.45 1.99 4.00
CA PHE A 17 -30.28 1.12 4.01
C PHE A 17 -29.04 1.99 4.18
N ALA A 18 -28.48 2.00 5.39
CA ALA A 18 -27.17 2.59 5.63
C ALA A 18 -26.14 1.85 4.77
N SER A 19 -25.71 2.47 3.68
CA SER A 19 -24.54 2.04 2.92
C SER A 19 -23.33 2.12 3.85
N ILE A 20 -22.79 0.97 4.25
CA ILE A 20 -21.48 0.92 4.89
C ILE A 20 -20.49 1.36 3.82
N LYS A 21 -20.11 2.63 3.87
CA LYS A 21 -19.06 3.20 3.02
C LYS A 21 -17.73 2.63 3.52
N GLN A 22 -17.39 1.44 3.06
CA GLN A 22 -16.10 0.83 3.33
C GLN A 22 -15.04 1.71 2.68
N ASP A 23 -14.24 2.38 3.49
CA ASP A 23 -13.08 3.12 3.02
C ASP A 23 -12.16 2.13 2.31
N SER A 24 -12.00 2.25 0.99
CA SER A 24 -11.22 1.30 0.20
C SER A 24 -9.76 1.22 0.64
N GLN A 25 -9.27 2.20 1.41
CA GLN A 25 -7.92 2.26 1.96
C GLN A 25 -7.76 1.60 3.34
N LYS A 26 -8.83 1.01 3.90
CA LYS A 26 -8.76 0.37 5.21
C LYS A 26 -9.78 -0.76 5.39
N CYS A 27 -9.37 -1.85 6.02
CA CYS A 27 -10.28 -2.88 6.52
C CYS A 27 -10.08 -3.06 8.01
N THR A 28 -11.18 -3.00 8.75
CA THR A 28 -11.17 -3.17 10.21
C THR A 28 -12.14 -4.29 10.57
N THR A 29 -11.65 -5.23 11.37
CA THR A 29 -12.46 -6.18 12.14
C THR A 29 -12.35 -5.84 13.62
N ASP A 30 -13.03 -6.63 14.47
CA ASP A 30 -12.85 -6.60 15.91
C ASP A 30 -11.43 -7.04 16.37
N LEU A 31 -10.68 -7.75 15.51
CA LEU A 31 -9.34 -8.24 15.84
C LEU A 31 -8.22 -7.38 15.29
N VAL A 32 -8.36 -6.84 14.08
CA VAL A 32 -7.25 -6.20 13.38
C VAL A 32 -7.74 -5.12 12.42
N THR A 33 -6.87 -4.15 12.19
CA THR A 33 -6.98 -3.18 11.12
C THR A 33 -5.85 -3.39 10.11
N ILE A 34 -6.21 -3.46 8.83
CA ILE A 34 -5.31 -3.32 7.68
C ILE A 34 -5.52 -1.93 7.10
N ASP A 35 -4.43 -1.17 7.00
CA ASP A 35 -4.43 0.22 6.58
C ASP A 35 -3.39 0.44 5.49
N PHE A 36 -3.75 1.19 4.46
CA PHE A 36 -2.87 1.54 3.34
C PHE A 36 -2.46 3.02 3.37
N ASN A 37 -3.04 3.85 4.26
CA ASN A 37 -2.83 5.29 4.26
C ASN A 37 -1.54 5.70 4.99
N PHE A 38 -0.41 5.50 4.33
CA PHE A 38 0.92 5.96 4.76
C PHE A 38 1.87 6.14 3.57
N SER A 39 2.99 6.84 3.77
CA SER A 39 3.99 7.04 2.71
C SER A 39 4.59 5.70 2.25
N GLY A 40 4.46 5.39 0.96
CA GLY A 40 4.83 4.09 0.40
C GLY A 40 3.74 3.00 0.54
N GLY A 41 2.59 3.32 1.12
CA GLY A 41 1.39 2.50 1.04
C GLY A 41 0.86 2.51 -0.40
N GLY A 42 0.59 1.33 -0.95
CA GLY A 42 0.07 1.19 -2.31
C GLY A 42 -1.44 1.40 -2.39
N ASN A 43 -1.98 1.49 -3.60
CA ASN A 43 -3.43 1.63 -3.85
C ASN A 43 -4.18 0.28 -3.78
N SER A 44 -3.75 -0.60 -2.89
CA SER A 44 -4.38 -1.90 -2.69
C SER A 44 -5.75 -1.73 -2.04
N VAL A 45 -6.65 -2.67 -2.34
CA VAL A 45 -7.99 -2.71 -1.77
C VAL A 45 -8.12 -3.98 -0.94
N CYS A 46 -8.74 -3.90 0.22
CA CYS A 46 -8.99 -5.06 1.08
C CYS A 46 -10.49 -5.36 1.21
N LYS A 47 -10.80 -6.60 1.61
CA LYS A 47 -12.14 -7.08 1.95
C LYS A 47 -12.06 -7.90 3.24
N VAL A 48 -13.02 -7.68 4.12
CA VAL A 48 -13.21 -8.52 5.31
C VAL A 48 -13.96 -9.78 4.89
N ILE A 49 -13.38 -10.95 5.14
CA ILE A 49 -14.00 -12.25 4.87
C ILE A 49 -14.63 -12.81 6.15
N SER A 50 -13.91 -12.70 7.26
CA SER A 50 -14.38 -12.99 8.63
C SER A 50 -13.63 -12.08 9.63
N SER A 51 -13.93 -12.21 10.92
CA SER A 51 -13.24 -11.51 12.00
C SER A 51 -11.70 -11.67 11.95
N ASP A 52 -11.24 -12.86 11.58
CA ASP A 52 -9.83 -13.27 11.54
C ASP A 52 -9.27 -13.46 10.13
N HIS A 53 -10.06 -13.25 9.06
CA HIS A 53 -9.62 -13.40 7.66
C HIS A 53 -9.87 -12.12 6.86
N ILE A 54 -8.79 -11.52 6.39
CA ILE A 54 -8.83 -10.36 5.49
C ILE A 54 -8.18 -10.73 4.17
N LYS A 55 -8.82 -10.38 3.06
CA LYS A 55 -8.30 -10.51 1.70
C LYS A 55 -7.83 -9.15 1.19
N ILE A 56 -6.67 -9.09 0.55
CA ILE A 56 -6.14 -7.91 -0.16
C ILE A 56 -6.07 -8.25 -1.64
N LEU A 57 -6.67 -7.42 -2.48
CA LEU A 57 -6.55 -7.49 -3.93
C LEU A 57 -5.26 -6.78 -4.35
N VAL A 58 -4.30 -7.54 -4.86
CA VAL A 58 -2.99 -7.04 -5.29
C VAL A 58 -2.97 -6.87 -6.80
N LYS A 59 -2.70 -5.65 -7.26
CA LYS A 59 -2.70 -5.27 -8.67
C LYS A 59 -1.42 -4.51 -9.03
N PRO A 60 -0.99 -4.53 -10.31
CA PRO A 60 0.02 -3.61 -10.78
C PRO A 60 -0.52 -2.17 -10.79
N GLU A 61 0.39 -1.19 -10.76
CA GLU A 61 0.08 0.24 -10.93
C GLU A 61 -0.66 0.52 -12.25
N SER A 62 -0.25 -0.16 -13.32
CA SER A 62 -0.88 -0.08 -14.63
C SER A 62 -1.13 -1.48 -15.18
N LYS A 63 -2.38 -1.71 -15.62
CA LYS A 63 -2.79 -2.97 -16.23
C LYS A 63 -2.22 -3.17 -17.63
N ASP A 64 -1.99 -2.08 -18.36
CA ASP A 64 -1.53 -2.08 -19.76
C ASP A 64 0.00 -2.17 -19.88
N SER A 65 0.71 -2.39 -18.75
CA SER A 65 2.16 -2.58 -18.75
C SER A 65 2.52 -3.91 -19.41
N ILE A 66 3.56 -3.90 -20.26
CA ILE A 66 4.15 -5.10 -20.87
C ILE A 66 4.70 -6.07 -19.79
N ASN A 67 5.11 -5.53 -18.64
CA ASN A 67 5.60 -6.30 -17.50
C ASN A 67 4.84 -5.85 -16.24
N PRO A 68 3.59 -6.29 -16.05
CA PRO A 68 2.81 -5.92 -14.88
C PRO A 68 3.49 -6.48 -13.63
N SER A 69 3.79 -5.59 -12.68
CA SER A 69 4.47 -5.93 -11.43
C SER A 69 3.55 -5.63 -10.26
N PRO A 70 2.60 -6.54 -9.95
CA PRO A 70 1.73 -6.37 -8.79
C PRO A 70 2.57 -6.33 -7.51
N TRP A 71 2.34 -5.31 -6.69
CA TRP A 71 3.04 -5.10 -5.43
C TRP A 71 2.05 -4.68 -4.34
N TYR A 72 2.44 -4.88 -3.10
CA TYR A 72 1.65 -4.51 -1.94
C TYR A 72 2.54 -3.87 -0.86
N ALA A 73 1.94 -2.96 -0.10
CA ALA A 73 2.46 -2.47 1.15
C ALA A 73 1.27 -2.07 2.04
N PHE A 74 1.20 -2.60 3.25
CA PHE A 74 0.13 -2.30 4.20
C PHE A 74 0.66 -2.28 5.63
N ARG A 75 -0.05 -1.55 6.49
CA ARG A 75 0.14 -1.56 7.94
C ARG A 75 -0.92 -2.45 8.56
N LYS A 76 -0.50 -3.37 9.41
CA LYS A 76 -1.36 -4.20 10.23
C LYS A 76 -1.28 -3.72 11.67
N SER A 77 -2.42 -3.46 12.29
CA SER A 77 -2.45 -3.08 13.70
C SER A 77 -2.00 -4.20 14.63
N LYS A 78 -1.69 -3.88 15.88
CA LYS A 78 -1.63 -4.87 16.96
C LYS A 78 -2.93 -5.70 17.04
N HIS A 79 -2.81 -6.96 17.44
CA HIS A 79 -3.93 -7.90 17.57
C HIS A 79 -3.58 -9.03 18.55
N ILE A 80 -4.59 -9.62 19.19
CA ILE A 80 -4.41 -10.59 20.28
C ILE A 80 -4.64 -12.06 19.88
N LYS A 81 -5.18 -12.30 18.69
CA LYS A 81 -5.42 -13.64 18.14
C LYS A 81 -4.68 -13.83 16.82
N LYS A 82 -4.48 -15.07 16.41
CA LYS A 82 -3.97 -15.36 15.07
C LYS A 82 -4.98 -14.83 14.03
N ILE A 83 -4.47 -14.23 12.95
CA ILE A 83 -5.28 -13.84 11.79
C ILE A 83 -4.69 -14.44 10.51
N LEU A 84 -5.53 -14.62 9.51
CA LEU A 84 -5.20 -15.03 8.16
C LEU A 84 -5.31 -13.82 7.22
N LEU A 85 -4.23 -13.53 6.52
CA LEU A 85 -4.27 -12.61 5.39
C LEU A 85 -4.18 -13.38 4.09
N GLU A 86 -5.05 -13.06 3.14
CA GLU A 86 -4.97 -13.56 1.77
C GLU A 86 -4.57 -12.42 0.83
N LEU A 87 -3.49 -12.59 0.08
CA LEU A 87 -3.17 -11.77 -1.08
C LEU A 87 -3.77 -12.46 -2.30
N ASP A 88 -4.72 -11.79 -2.94
CA ASP A 88 -5.42 -12.25 -4.14
C ASP A 88 -4.91 -11.45 -5.33
N TYR A 89 -4.22 -12.12 -6.25
CA TYR A 89 -3.61 -11.49 -7.43
C TYR A 89 -4.53 -11.53 -8.66
N GLY A 90 -5.69 -12.19 -8.58
CA GLY A 90 -6.61 -12.35 -9.69
C GLY A 90 -5.96 -13.05 -10.90
N GLU A 91 -5.69 -12.28 -11.96
CA GLU A 91 -5.06 -12.77 -13.19
C GLU A 91 -3.54 -12.66 -13.17
N TYR A 92 -2.96 -12.02 -12.16
CA TYR A 92 -1.52 -11.91 -11.98
C TYR A 92 -0.98 -12.97 -11.01
N GLU A 93 0.34 -12.99 -10.85
CA GLU A 93 1.03 -13.98 -10.02
C GLU A 93 1.88 -13.31 -8.94
N HIS A 94 2.02 -14.01 -7.82
CA HIS A 94 2.88 -13.63 -6.72
C HIS A 94 4.36 -13.62 -7.14
N ARG A 95 5.00 -12.45 -7.05
CA ARG A 95 6.40 -12.25 -7.43
C ARG A 95 7.35 -12.01 -6.25
N TYR A 96 6.86 -11.38 -5.18
CA TYR A 96 7.71 -10.79 -4.16
C TYR A 96 7.46 -11.41 -2.79
N PHE A 97 8.50 -12.03 -2.24
CA PHE A 97 8.42 -12.64 -0.92
C PHE A 97 8.08 -11.58 0.16
N PRO A 98 7.06 -11.82 1.01
CA PRO A 98 6.65 -10.87 2.03
C PRO A 98 7.77 -10.48 3.02
N LYS A 99 7.96 -9.17 3.19
CA LYS A 99 8.80 -8.58 4.24
C LYS A 99 7.93 -7.95 5.32
N ILE A 100 8.45 -7.91 6.54
CA ILE A 100 7.83 -7.28 7.69
C ILE A 100 8.80 -6.29 8.34
N LYS A 101 8.29 -5.18 8.86
CA LYS A 101 9.02 -4.22 9.67
C LYS A 101 8.22 -3.86 10.91
N LYS A 102 8.85 -3.99 12.08
CA LYS A 102 8.35 -3.50 13.37
C LYS A 102 8.79 -2.05 13.55
N ILE A 103 8.16 -1.31 14.46
CA ILE A 103 8.38 0.15 14.59
C ILE A 103 9.87 0.47 14.80
N ASN A 104 10.55 -0.29 15.66
CA ASN A 104 11.94 -0.06 16.03
C ASN A 104 12.92 -1.06 15.39
N SER A 105 12.56 -1.69 14.28
CA SER A 105 13.41 -2.67 13.59
C SER A 105 13.67 -2.31 12.13
N GLY A 106 14.69 -2.95 11.55
CA GLY A 106 14.84 -3.04 10.10
C GLY A 106 13.75 -3.93 9.47
N TRP A 107 13.77 -4.00 8.14
CA TRP A 107 12.95 -4.94 7.39
C TRP A 107 13.54 -6.36 7.51
N GLU A 108 12.68 -7.33 7.73
CA GLU A 108 13.01 -8.75 7.76
C GLU A 108 12.09 -9.54 6.83
N ARG A 109 12.54 -10.70 6.34
CA ARG A 109 11.64 -11.61 5.61
C ARG A 109 10.68 -12.27 6.60
N LEU A 110 9.43 -12.44 6.19
CA LEU A 110 8.50 -13.27 6.97
C LEU A 110 8.95 -14.73 7.00
N ASN A 111 8.56 -15.45 8.06
CA ASN A 111 8.87 -16.87 8.16
C ASN A 111 8.17 -17.64 7.04
N LYS A 112 8.94 -18.44 6.28
CA LYS A 112 8.41 -19.20 5.15
C LYS A 112 7.31 -20.19 5.56
N SER A 113 7.38 -20.74 6.77
CA SER A 113 6.37 -21.66 7.31
C SER A 113 4.99 -21.02 7.51
N ASP A 114 4.93 -19.68 7.59
CA ASP A 114 3.68 -18.94 7.78
C ASP A 114 3.02 -18.53 6.47
N ILE A 115 3.67 -18.84 5.33
CA ILE A 115 3.24 -18.45 4.00
C ILE A 115 2.88 -19.70 3.20
N LEU A 116 1.67 -19.70 2.63
CA LEU A 116 1.19 -20.73 1.73
C LEU A 116 0.77 -20.11 0.40
N VAL A 117 1.49 -20.46 -0.67
CA VAL A 117 1.17 -20.05 -2.04
C VAL A 117 0.30 -21.13 -2.68
N LYS A 118 -0.81 -20.73 -3.29
CA LYS A 118 -1.77 -21.61 -3.98
C LYS A 118 -2.12 -21.05 -5.36
N ASN A 119 -2.80 -21.88 -6.14
CA ASN A 119 -3.38 -21.52 -7.44
C ASN A 119 -2.34 -20.90 -8.37
N ASP A 120 -1.17 -21.52 -8.43
CA ASP A 120 -0.04 -21.07 -9.27
C ASP A 120 0.37 -19.61 -9.01
N GLY A 121 0.45 -19.23 -7.72
CA GLY A 121 0.83 -17.87 -7.34
C GLY A 121 -0.31 -16.87 -7.32
N LYS A 122 -1.54 -17.24 -7.69
CA LYS A 122 -2.70 -16.34 -7.68
C LYS A 122 -3.21 -16.02 -6.28
N ASN A 123 -2.98 -16.92 -5.31
CA ASN A 123 -3.37 -16.70 -3.91
C ASN A 123 -2.20 -16.98 -2.98
N VAL A 124 -1.92 -16.03 -2.08
CA VAL A 124 -0.93 -16.19 -1.02
C VAL A 124 -1.58 -15.99 0.33
N PHE A 125 -1.53 -17.02 1.17
CA PHE A 125 -2.07 -17.01 2.51
C PHE A 125 -0.93 -16.79 3.51
N ILE A 126 -1.07 -15.80 4.39
CA ILE A 126 -0.08 -15.44 5.40
C ILE A 126 -0.74 -15.51 6.77
N ASN A 127 -0.17 -16.32 7.65
CA ASN A 127 -0.57 -16.37 9.05
C ASN A 127 0.17 -15.29 9.84
N PHE A 128 -0.57 -14.42 10.52
CA PHE A 128 -0.01 -13.49 11.50
C PHE A 128 -0.40 -13.91 12.91
N TYR A 129 0.60 -14.12 13.76
CA TYR A 129 0.41 -14.40 15.18
C TYR A 129 0.27 -13.11 16.00
N PRO A 130 -0.30 -13.19 17.22
CA PRO A 130 -0.53 -12.01 18.07
C PRO A 130 0.69 -11.09 18.16
N SER A 131 0.45 -9.79 17.99
CA SER A 131 1.46 -8.74 18.07
C SER A 131 0.96 -7.62 18.98
N LYS A 132 1.85 -7.08 19.81
CA LYS A 132 1.55 -5.94 20.70
C LYS A 132 1.76 -4.58 20.03
N GLU A 133 2.31 -4.56 18.82
CA GLU A 133 2.60 -3.36 18.04
C GLU A 133 2.08 -3.47 16.61
N ASP A 134 1.95 -2.31 15.98
CA ASP A 134 1.65 -2.18 14.57
C ASP A 134 2.88 -2.56 13.73
N GLN A 135 2.65 -3.21 12.60
CA GLN A 135 3.69 -3.76 11.75
C GLN A 135 3.42 -3.38 10.29
N TYR A 136 4.49 -3.06 9.56
CA TYR A 136 4.42 -2.84 8.12
C TYR A 136 4.75 -4.14 7.40
N ILE A 137 3.98 -4.48 6.38
CA ILE A 137 4.21 -5.64 5.52
C ILE A 137 4.26 -5.15 4.08
N SER A 138 5.23 -5.61 3.31
CA SER A 138 5.39 -5.17 1.92
C SER A 138 6.08 -6.19 1.03
N SER A 139 5.97 -5.99 -0.28
CA SER A 139 6.71 -6.72 -1.30
C SER A 139 8.21 -6.41 -1.28
N GLN A 140 8.58 -5.16 -0.97
CA GLN A 140 9.96 -4.69 -0.85
C GLN A 140 10.08 -3.61 0.23
N GLU A 141 11.31 -3.35 0.67
CA GLU A 141 11.59 -2.33 1.67
C GLU A 141 11.13 -0.97 1.16
N LEU A 142 10.38 -0.26 2.00
CA LEU A 142 9.84 1.03 1.61
C LEU A 142 10.93 2.08 1.66
N ILE A 143 11.28 2.59 0.49
CA ILE A 143 12.08 3.80 0.31
C ILE A 143 11.08 4.93 0.08
N THR A 144 10.85 5.77 1.07
CA THR A 144 9.84 6.85 1.00
C THR A 144 10.46 8.18 0.59
N GLU A 145 9.62 9.21 0.40
CA GLU A 145 10.12 10.58 0.19
C GLU A 145 11.01 11.03 1.36
N ASP A 146 10.60 10.77 2.60
CA ASP A 146 11.40 11.14 3.78
C ASP A 146 12.78 10.48 3.77
N TRP A 147 12.85 9.21 3.33
CA TRP A 147 14.11 8.51 3.16
C TRP A 147 15.01 9.23 2.14
N TYR A 148 14.44 9.66 1.00
CA TYR A 148 15.17 10.44 0.00
C TYR A 148 15.62 11.79 0.55
N GLU A 149 14.77 12.50 1.29
CA GLU A 149 15.14 13.78 1.88
C GLU A 149 16.31 13.65 2.85
N ASP A 150 16.32 12.61 3.67
CA ASP A 150 17.44 12.34 4.58
C ASP A 150 18.72 11.97 3.81
N TRP A 151 18.60 11.13 2.77
CA TRP A 151 19.73 10.81 1.92
C TRP A 151 20.27 12.05 1.18
N TYR A 152 19.40 12.93 0.71
CA TYR A 152 19.77 14.19 0.08
C TYR A 152 20.48 15.14 1.04
N LYS A 153 20.09 15.19 2.32
CA LYS A 153 20.84 15.95 3.34
C LYS A 153 22.27 15.41 3.49
N ILE A 154 22.47 14.10 3.39
CA ILE A 154 23.80 13.48 3.43
C ILE A 154 24.59 13.87 2.17
N LEU A 155 24.01 13.70 0.98
CA LEU A 155 24.68 14.02 -0.29
C LEU A 155 25.08 15.49 -0.38
N LYS A 156 24.25 16.43 0.10
CA LYS A 156 24.54 17.87 0.12
C LYS A 156 25.74 18.26 0.99
N LYS A 157 26.17 17.41 1.93
CA LYS A 157 27.39 17.65 2.73
C LYS A 157 28.66 17.41 1.90
N ASN A 158 28.56 16.71 0.78
CA ASN A 158 29.68 16.48 -0.11
C ASN A 158 29.96 17.74 -0.95
N LYS A 159 31.16 18.32 -0.78
CA LYS A 159 31.59 19.55 -1.48
C LYS A 159 31.71 19.40 -3.00
N PHE A 160 31.84 18.17 -3.49
CA PHE A 160 31.92 17.88 -4.93
C PHE A 160 30.56 17.80 -5.61
N LEU A 161 29.46 17.69 -4.84
CA LEU A 161 28.12 17.55 -5.39
C LEU A 161 27.34 18.87 -5.31
N LYS A 162 26.73 19.25 -6.43
CA LYS A 162 25.74 20.32 -6.52
C LYS A 162 24.37 19.72 -6.78
N SER A 163 23.35 20.15 -6.05
CA SER A 163 21.98 19.70 -6.27
C SER A 163 21.16 20.74 -7.04
N LYS A 164 20.29 20.31 -7.96
CA LYS A 164 19.30 21.17 -8.64
C LYS A 164 17.96 20.45 -8.76
N ILE A 165 16.86 21.20 -8.73
CA ILE A 165 15.55 20.69 -9.17
C ILE A 165 15.50 20.80 -10.70
N ILE A 166 15.33 19.66 -11.38
CA ILE A 166 15.34 19.57 -12.85
C ILE A 166 13.94 19.52 -13.45
N GLY A 167 12.91 19.47 -12.62
CA GLY A 167 11.52 19.45 -13.04
C GLY A 167 10.59 19.06 -11.90
N TYR A 168 9.34 18.81 -12.24
CA TYR A 168 8.30 18.38 -11.30
C TYR A 168 7.55 17.19 -11.91
N SER A 169 7.11 16.26 -11.07
CA SER A 169 6.25 15.15 -11.48
C SER A 169 4.83 15.64 -11.82
N VAL A 170 3.99 14.76 -12.37
CA VAL A 170 2.57 15.05 -12.65
C VAL A 170 1.81 15.51 -11.39
N GLN A 171 2.19 15.02 -10.22
CA GLN A 171 1.62 15.44 -8.93
C GLN A 171 2.42 16.58 -8.27
N ASN A 172 3.18 17.32 -9.06
CA ASN A 172 3.97 18.49 -8.65
C ASN A 172 5.03 18.22 -7.55
N ARG A 173 5.60 17.00 -7.52
CA ARG A 173 6.73 16.70 -6.62
C ARG A 173 8.06 17.05 -7.31
N PRO A 174 9.01 17.72 -6.63
CA PRO A 174 10.26 18.15 -7.24
C PRO A 174 11.15 16.95 -7.61
N ILE A 175 11.64 16.91 -8.85
CA ILE A 175 12.63 15.94 -9.29
C ILE A 175 14.01 16.54 -9.03
N LYS A 176 14.71 16.01 -8.04
CA LYS A 176 16.03 16.48 -7.57
C LYS A 176 17.13 15.70 -8.27
N ALA A 177 18.13 16.40 -8.78
CA ALA A 177 19.33 15.82 -9.36
C ALA A 177 20.58 16.32 -8.65
N PHE A 178 21.61 15.49 -8.59
CA PHE A 178 22.94 15.81 -8.10
C PHE A 178 23.95 15.73 -9.24
N PHE A 179 24.87 16.68 -9.26
CA PHE A 179 25.89 16.84 -10.28
C PHE A 179 27.25 16.92 -9.61
N SER A 180 28.18 16.08 -10.05
CA SER A 180 29.61 16.27 -9.82
C SER A 180 30.16 16.99 -11.03
N ASN A 181 30.75 18.17 -10.88
CA ASN A 181 31.33 18.91 -11.99
C ASN A 181 32.82 19.11 -11.78
N GLU A 182 33.62 18.56 -12.69
CA GLU A 182 35.02 18.99 -12.83
C GLU A 182 35.36 19.48 -14.26
N ASN A 183 34.66 19.06 -15.33
CA ASN A 183 34.78 19.65 -16.68
C ASN A 183 33.55 19.34 -17.57
N ILE A 184 32.92 20.35 -18.20
CA ILE A 184 31.72 20.20 -19.05
C ILE A 184 32.01 19.62 -20.44
N ASN A 185 33.28 19.56 -20.84
CA ASN A 185 33.71 19.00 -22.13
C ASN A 185 33.87 17.48 -22.10
N ASN A 186 33.78 16.85 -20.93
CA ASN A 186 33.86 15.40 -20.78
C ASN A 186 32.51 14.74 -21.08
N PRO A 187 32.49 13.45 -21.48
CA PRO A 187 31.26 12.67 -21.57
C PRO A 187 30.51 12.63 -20.24
N PHE A 188 29.17 12.63 -20.31
CA PHE A 188 28.31 12.55 -19.15
C PHE A 188 28.03 11.10 -18.76
N ILE A 189 28.11 10.81 -17.46
CA ILE A 189 27.55 9.57 -16.88
C ILE A 189 26.24 9.96 -16.20
N LEU A 190 25.14 9.43 -16.71
CA LEU A 190 23.81 9.61 -16.13
C LEU A 190 23.39 8.34 -15.38
N ILE A 191 23.15 8.48 -14.08
CA ILE A 191 22.62 7.41 -13.24
C ILE A 191 21.17 7.76 -12.89
N LEU A 192 20.25 6.92 -13.36
CA LEU A 192 18.82 7.01 -13.05
C LEU A 192 18.40 5.74 -12.33
N GLY A 193 17.51 5.90 -11.34
CA GLY A 193 16.93 4.78 -10.61
C GLY A 193 15.43 4.98 -10.42
N ARG A 194 14.73 3.88 -10.10
CA ARG A 194 13.35 3.89 -9.63
C ARG A 194 12.33 4.54 -10.59
N GLN A 195 12.47 4.24 -11.88
CA GLN A 195 11.44 4.58 -12.88
C GLN A 195 10.15 3.75 -12.68
N HIS A 196 10.28 2.53 -12.16
CA HIS A 196 9.18 1.80 -11.54
C HIS A 196 9.14 2.16 -10.05
N PRO A 197 8.07 2.81 -9.56
CA PRO A 197 7.96 3.30 -8.18
C PRO A 197 7.95 2.15 -7.15
#